data_AF-X6K874-F1
#
_entry.id   AF-X6K874-F1
#
_cell.length_a   1.000
_cell.length_b   1.000
_cell.length_c   1.000
_cell.angle_alpha   90.00
_cell.angle_beta   90.00
_cell.angle_gamma   90.00
#
_symmetry.space_group_name_H-M   'P 1'
#
loop_
_entity.id
_entity.type
_entity.pdbx_description
1 polymer ?
#
loop_
_entity_poly.entity_id
_entity_poly.type
_entity_poly.pdbx_seq_one_letter_code
_entity_poly.pdbx_strand_id
1 'polypeptide(L)' 'MAHAMLNETPQVARINSRLKDEFPNFTAEVFIRTYPVTNPVAIAAIREGARRAGLA' A
#
# COMPACT_ATOMS: atom_id res chain seq x y z
N MET A 1 3.15 -2.32 0.90
CA MET A 1 3.38 -1.11 1.72
C MET A 1 4.38 -1.34 2.84
N ALA A 2 4.10 -2.22 3.82
CA ALA A 2 5.06 -2.52 4.91
C ALA A 2 6.43 -2.99 4.38
N HIS A 3 6.47 -3.93 3.45
CA HIS A 3 7.71 -4.36 2.78
C HIS A 3 8.48 -3.19 2.11
N ALA A 4 7.77 -2.20 1.57
CA ALA A 4 8.41 -1.04 0.94
C ALA A 4 9.01 -0.08 1.98
N MET A 5 8.45 -0.02 3.19
CA MET A 5 9.03 0.73 4.30
C MET A 5 10.33 0.10 4.82
N LEU A 6 10.48 -1.22 4.66
CA LEU A 6 11.64 -2.01 5.08
C LEU A 6 12.68 -2.24 3.96
N ASN A 7 12.49 -1.64 2.78
CA ASN A 7 13.32 -1.84 1.58
C ASN A 7 13.39 -3.30 1.09
N GLU A 8 12.33 -4.07 1.32
CA GLU A 8 12.19 -5.47 0.90
C GLU A 8 11.67 -5.56 -0.54
N THR A 9 12.50 -5.10 -1.49
CA THR A 9 12.14 -4.92 -2.92
C THR A 9 11.57 -6.18 -3.60
N PRO A 10 12.10 -7.41 -3.40
CA PRO A 10 11.52 -8.61 -4.00
C PRO A 10 10.08 -8.87 -3.57
N GLN A 11 9.78 -8.64 -2.30
CA GLN A 11 8.46 -8.80 -1.71
C GLN A 11 7.50 -7.73 -2.24
N VAL A 12 7.97 -6.50 -2.39
CA VAL A 12 7.20 -5.41 -3.02
C VAL A 12 6.80 -5.80 -4.44
N ALA A 13 7.74 -6.25 -5.27
CA ALA A 13 7.46 -6.66 -6.65
C ALA A 13 6.43 -7.80 -6.72
N ARG A 14 6.62 -8.84 -5.89
CA ARG A 14 5.69 -10.00 -5.83
C ARG A 14 4.28 -9.58 -5.42
N ILE A 15 4.14 -8.79 -4.36
CA ILE A 15 2.83 -8.36 -3.87
C ILE A 15 2.17 -7.38 -4.84
N ASN A 16 2.93 -6.49 -5.46
CA ASN A 16 2.38 -5.57 -6.46
C ASN A 16 1.84 -6.29 -7.69
N SER A 17 2.52 -7.34 -8.18
CA SER A 17 2.00 -8.16 -9.28
C SER A 17 0.65 -8.76 -8.89
N ARG A 18 0.58 -9.41 -7.72
CA ARG A 18 -0.65 -10.00 -7.22
C ARG A 18 -1.78 -8.98 -7.03
N LEU A 19 -1.47 -7.79 -6.51
CA LEU A 19 -2.47 -6.73 -6.36
C LEU A 19 -3.01 -6.27 -7.71
N LYS A 20 -2.16 -6.14 -8.74
CA LYS A 20 -2.60 -5.79 -10.09
C LYS A 20 -3.48 -6.87 -10.71
N ASP A 21 -3.16 -8.14 -10.47
CA ASP A 21 -3.87 -9.29 -11.03
C ASP A 21 -5.21 -9.55 -10.32
N GLU A 22 -5.20 -9.57 -8.98
CA GLU A 22 -6.36 -9.94 -8.15
C GLU A 22 -7.25 -8.73 -7.81
N PHE A 23 -6.69 -7.52 -7.74
CA PHE A 23 -7.37 -6.30 -7.26
C PHE A 23 -7.00 -5.05 -8.11
N PRO A 24 -7.35 -5.01 -9.40
CA PRO A 24 -6.90 -3.95 -10.32
C PRO A 24 -7.31 -2.53 -9.91
N ASN A 25 -8.38 -2.40 -9.11
CA ASN A 25 -8.88 -1.12 -8.61
C ASN A 25 -8.33 -0.75 -7.21
N PHE A 26 -7.37 -1.51 -6.69
CA PHE A 26 -6.77 -1.24 -5.38
C PHE A 26 -6.02 0.09 -5.39
N THR A 27 -6.34 0.94 -4.40
CA THR A 27 -5.52 2.10 -4.06
C THR A 27 -5.46 2.24 -2.54
N ALA A 28 -4.40 2.89 -2.05
CA ALA A 28 -4.26 3.18 -0.63
C ALA A 28 -5.42 4.02 -0.08
N GLU A 29 -5.95 4.97 -0.86
CA GLU A 29 -7.10 5.80 -0.45
C GLU A 29 -8.41 5.01 -0.41
N VAL A 30 -8.63 4.08 -1.35
CA VAL A 30 -9.79 3.16 -1.28
C VAL A 30 -9.70 2.29 -0.03
N PHE A 31 -8.51 1.79 0.31
CA PHE A 31 -8.28 1.03 1.53
C PHE A 31 -8.58 1.86 2.80
N ILE A 32 -7.99 3.05 2.91
CA ILE A 32 -8.20 3.97 4.07
C ILE A 32 -9.68 4.32 4.25
N ARG A 33 -10.43 4.53 3.16
CA ARG A 33 -11.85 4.89 3.21
C ARG A 33 -12.75 3.71 3.55
N THR A 34 -12.48 2.53 2.98
CA THR A 34 -13.36 1.35 3.10
C THR A 34 -13.13 0.62 4.43
N TYR A 35 -11.90 0.62 4.93
CA TYR A 35 -11.55 0.22 6.29
C TYR A 35 -11.13 1.49 7.03
N PRO A 36 -12.07 2.23 7.67
CA PRO A 36 -11.81 3.57 8.17
C PRO A 36 -10.64 3.60 9.14
N VAL A 37 -9.48 4.01 8.62
CA VAL A 37 -8.28 4.28 9.40
C VAL A 37 -8.39 5.72 9.88
N THR A 38 -8.62 5.92 11.18
CA THR A 38 -8.83 7.25 11.77
C THR A 38 -7.58 7.83 12.41
N ASN A 39 -6.58 6.99 12.73
CA ASN A 39 -5.32 7.44 13.30
C ASN A 39 -4.49 8.21 12.25
N PRO A 40 -4.21 9.52 12.44
CA PRO A 40 -3.48 10.32 11.47
C PRO A 40 -2.08 9.80 11.15
N VAL A 41 -1.38 9.24 12.15
CA VAL A 41 -0.04 8.67 11.96
C VAL A 41 -0.10 7.41 11.10
N ALA A 42 -1.12 6.57 11.31
CA ALA A 42 -1.32 5.38 10.50
C ALA A 42 -1.67 5.74 9.05
N ILE A 43 -2.53 6.75 8.83
CA ILE A 43 -2.84 7.27 7.49
C ILE A 43 -1.56 7.72 6.78
N ALA A 44 -0.71 8.51 7.46
CA ALA A 44 0.54 8.99 6.88
C ALA A 44 1.49 7.82 6.54
N ALA A 45 1.63 6.84 7.42
CA ALA A 45 2.47 5.66 7.21
C ALA A 45 1.98 4.80 6.03
N ILE A 46 0.66 4.63 5.89
CA ILE A 46 0.05 3.90 4.76
C ILE A 46 0.35 4.63 3.44
N ARG A 47 0.13 5.94 3.38
CA ARG A 47 0.40 6.75 2.19
C ARG A 47 1.87 6.71 1.78
N GLU A 48 2.78 6.86 2.73
CA GLU A 48 4.20 6.78 2.45
C GLU A 48 4.63 5.38 1.99
N GLY A 49 4.11 4.34 2.65
CA GLY A 49 4.34 2.95 2.24
C GLY A 49 3.76 2.63 0.85
N ALA A 50 2.65 3.26 0.45
CA ALA A 50 2.07 3.15 -0.89
C ALA A 50 2.94 3.84 -1.93
N ARG A 51 3.40 5.06 -1.64
CA ARG A 51 4.32 5.81 -2.50
C ARG A 51 5.61 5.04 -2.77
N ARG A 52 6.26 4.51 -1.72
CA ARG A 52 7.47 3.67 -1.86
C ARG A 52 7.22 2.37 -2.61
N ALA A 53 6.02 1.82 -2.49
CA ALA A 53 5.65 0.61 -3.20
C ALA A 53 5.25 0.88 -4.66
N GLY A 54 5.16 2.12 -5.14
CA GLY A 54 4.62 2.42 -6.47
C GLY A 54 3.13 2.09 -6.62
N LEU A 55 2.37 2.24 -5.53
CA LEU A 55 0.92 2.02 -5.44
C LEU A 55 0.13 3.34 -5.27
N ALA A 56 0.81 4.48 -5.37
CA ALA A 56 0.24 5.82 -5.25
C ALA A 56 -0.10 6.40 -6.63
#